data_AF-J4WAL9-F1
#
_entry.id   AF-J4WAL9-F1
#
_cell.length_a   1.000
_cell.length_b   1.000
_cell.length_c   1.000
_cell.angle_alpha   90.00
_cell.angle_beta   90.00
_cell.angle_gamma   90.00
#
_symmetry.space_group_name_H-M   'P 1'
#
loop_
_entity.id
_entity.type
_entity.pdbx_description
1 polymer ?
#
loop_
_entity_poly.entity_id
_entity_poly.type
_entity_poly.pdbx_seq_one_letter_code
_entity_poly.pdbx_strand_id
1 'polypeptide(L)'
;MVSTSGAQLLPHEAIKHLSDRLFSRTTLLTPNVPEAKLLLAENGIAEQRLVDNVRSVDELEALAQTIRDRLGPRWVLVKGGHVPLRAADMTAAAAGDEDEDKDAADKIVVVDVLVGPEGEVVKVQSPFQPSTSTHGTGCSLASAISAHLAKGQDVPTAVRAACRYVAAGIRTAPRLGGGNGPLNHFHSLYALPFSPGYFVEYLLERPDVQPVWKEFVHHPFVMALGNGTLPLESFKGYIIQDYLFLVQFARANSLAAYKAKNITDIQRSNEIVGHIVREMDLHINYCKGFGISEQEIQATPELQACTAYTRYVLDIGQSEDLLALQIALAPCLLGYGAVAQMLAAHPATVRDQQANTYWPWIETYGAADYVEAVRLGSDLIEKRIRDCSPARIEELVKIFIHGTRMEIGFWEMFPSK
;
A
#
# COMPACT_ATOMS: atom_id res chain seq x y z
N MET A 1 -14.53 30.71 -23.76
CA MET A 1 -14.15 29.29 -23.63
C MET A 1 -15.39 28.44 -23.85
N VAL A 2 -15.27 27.35 -24.59
CA VAL A 2 -16.39 26.48 -25.01
C VAL A 2 -16.22 25.14 -24.30
N SER A 3 -17.25 24.67 -23.60
CA SER A 3 -17.19 23.38 -22.92
C SER A 3 -16.99 22.24 -23.91
N THR A 4 -16.58 21.07 -23.43
CA THR A 4 -16.56 19.82 -24.21
C THR A 4 -17.94 19.47 -24.80
N SER A 5 -19.02 20.01 -24.22
CA SER A 5 -20.41 19.90 -24.70
C SER A 5 -20.86 21.03 -25.63
N GLY A 6 -19.95 21.92 -26.05
CA GLY A 6 -20.23 23.00 -27.01
C GLY A 6 -20.83 24.28 -26.40
N ALA A 7 -21.02 24.38 -25.08
CA ALA A 7 -21.59 25.56 -24.43
C ALA A 7 -20.57 26.69 -24.34
N GLN A 8 -20.92 27.90 -24.78
CA GLN A 8 -20.07 29.08 -24.64
C GLN A 8 -20.11 29.56 -23.18
N LEU A 9 -18.98 29.45 -22.48
CA LEU A 9 -18.84 29.74 -21.05
C LEU A 9 -18.30 31.16 -20.76
N LEU A 10 -17.76 31.85 -21.77
CA LEU A 10 -17.28 33.22 -21.63
C LEU A 10 -17.85 34.13 -22.74
N PRO A 11 -18.29 35.35 -22.40
CA PRO A 11 -18.63 36.38 -23.38
C PRO A 11 -17.45 36.74 -24.30
N HIS A 12 -17.75 37.19 -25.51
CA HIS A 12 -16.76 37.63 -26.51
C HIS A 12 -15.79 38.69 -25.96
N GLU A 13 -16.32 39.71 -25.27
CA GLU A 13 -15.52 40.77 -24.64
C GLU A 13 -14.51 40.24 -23.62
N ALA A 14 -14.88 39.21 -22.86
CA ALA A 14 -14.00 38.58 -21.88
C ALA A 14 -12.83 37.86 -22.57
N ILE A 15 -13.07 37.21 -23.71
CA ILE A 15 -12.01 36.54 -24.50
C ILE A 15 -10.99 37.57 -24.99
N LYS A 16 -11.46 38.69 -25.53
CA LYS A 16 -10.59 39.76 -26.01
C LYS A 16 -9.73 40.36 -24.89
N HIS A 17 -10.32 40.59 -23.71
CA HIS A 17 -9.58 41.05 -22.54
C HIS A 17 -8.50 40.05 -22.07
N LEU A 18 -8.79 38.74 -22.12
CA LEU A 18 -7.79 37.72 -21.80
C LEU A 18 -6.63 37.73 -22.79
N SER A 19 -6.93 37.82 -24.09
CA SER A 19 -5.92 37.95 -25.15
C SER A 19 -5.04 39.18 -24.96
N ASP A 20 -5.64 40.35 -24.80
CA ASP A 20 -4.91 41.62 -24.75
C ASP A 20 -4.06 41.79 -23.48
N ARG A 21 -4.52 41.23 -22.34
CA ARG A 21 -3.94 41.54 -21.01
C ARG A 21 -3.26 40.38 -20.31
N LEU A 22 -3.71 39.15 -20.55
CA LEU A 22 -3.27 37.99 -19.75
C LEU A 22 -2.36 37.06 -20.54
N PHE A 23 -2.65 36.78 -21.81
CA PHE A 23 -1.95 35.76 -22.58
C PHE A 23 -0.45 36.01 -22.72
N SER A 24 -0.02 37.27 -22.91
CA SER A 24 1.41 37.65 -22.93
C SER A 24 2.17 37.38 -21.61
N ARG A 25 1.45 37.15 -20.51
CA ARG A 25 2.00 36.80 -19.19
C ARG A 25 1.78 35.32 -18.84
N THR A 26 1.06 34.59 -19.67
CA THR A 26 0.70 33.19 -19.43
C THR A 26 1.88 32.29 -19.74
N THR A 27 2.31 31.50 -18.76
CA THR A 27 3.37 30.49 -18.94
C THR A 27 2.92 29.37 -19.88
N LEU A 28 1.69 28.87 -19.71
CA LEU A 28 1.09 27.84 -20.55
C LEU A 28 -0.40 28.09 -20.73
N LEU A 29 -0.86 28.13 -21.98
CA LEU A 29 -2.28 28.16 -22.33
C LEU A 29 -2.73 26.77 -22.79
N THR A 30 -3.88 26.28 -22.32
CA THR A 30 -4.33 24.89 -22.57
C THR A 30 -5.71 24.79 -23.27
N PRO A 31 -5.92 25.35 -24.47
CA PRO A 31 -7.23 25.34 -25.12
C PRO A 31 -7.58 23.96 -25.70
N ASN A 32 -8.86 23.60 -25.74
CA ASN A 32 -9.34 22.50 -26.60
C ASN A 32 -9.46 23.01 -28.04
N VAL A 33 -9.72 22.12 -29.01
CA VAL A 33 -9.86 22.53 -30.41
C VAL A 33 -10.95 23.59 -30.62
N PRO A 34 -12.20 23.44 -30.09
CA PRO A 34 -13.21 24.51 -30.17
C PRO A 34 -12.77 25.85 -29.55
N GLU A 35 -12.12 25.82 -28.40
CA GLU A 35 -11.58 26.99 -27.70
C GLU A 35 -10.48 27.65 -28.53
N ALA A 36 -9.54 26.88 -29.09
CA ALA A 36 -8.46 27.37 -29.93
C ALA A 36 -8.99 28.11 -31.16
N LYS A 37 -9.98 27.52 -31.85
CA LYS A 37 -10.66 28.16 -32.99
C LYS A 37 -11.34 29.47 -32.59
N LEU A 38 -12.06 29.47 -31.47
CA LEU A 38 -12.72 30.68 -30.97
C LEU A 38 -11.72 31.78 -30.61
N LEU A 39 -10.61 31.43 -29.95
CA LEU A 39 -9.55 32.40 -29.61
C LEU A 39 -8.98 33.09 -30.86
N LEU A 40 -8.72 32.33 -31.94
CA LEU A 40 -8.21 32.89 -33.19
C LEU A 40 -9.25 33.77 -33.89
N ALA A 41 -10.50 33.31 -33.96
CA ALA A 41 -11.60 34.05 -34.58
C ALA A 41 -11.85 35.41 -33.90
N GLU A 42 -11.90 35.44 -32.57
CA GLU A 42 -12.11 36.68 -31.80
C GLU A 42 -10.97 37.70 -31.94
N ASN A 43 -9.78 37.24 -32.33
CA ASN A 43 -8.62 38.10 -32.56
C ASN A 43 -8.41 38.43 -34.04
N GLY A 44 -9.42 38.18 -34.89
CA GLY A 44 -9.39 38.51 -36.32
C GLY A 44 -8.42 37.65 -37.13
N ILE A 45 -8.00 36.50 -36.59
CA ILE A 45 -7.08 35.56 -37.24
C ILE A 45 -7.94 34.50 -37.92
N ALA A 46 -8.51 34.89 -39.07
CA ALA A 46 -9.41 34.05 -39.86
C ALA A 46 -8.65 33.41 -41.04
N GLU A 47 -7.78 32.44 -40.75
CA GLU A 47 -7.29 31.55 -41.81
C GLU A 47 -8.35 30.48 -42.08
N GLN A 48 -9.13 30.62 -43.15
CA GLN A 48 -10.22 29.70 -43.56
C GLN A 48 -9.80 28.21 -43.55
N ARG A 49 -8.50 27.91 -43.70
CA ARG A 49 -7.96 26.55 -43.69
C ARG A 49 -7.90 25.89 -42.30
N LEU A 50 -7.90 26.67 -41.21
CA LEU A 50 -7.79 26.18 -39.83
C LEU A 50 -9.15 26.04 -39.11
N VAL A 51 -10.23 26.55 -39.71
CA VAL A 51 -11.49 26.83 -39.00
C VAL A 51 -12.52 25.71 -39.12
N ASP A 52 -12.55 24.96 -40.22
CA ASP A 52 -13.71 24.10 -40.50
C ASP A 52 -13.65 22.75 -39.80
N ASN A 53 -12.55 21.98 -39.85
CA ASN A 53 -12.38 20.72 -39.10
C ASN A 53 -10.90 20.34 -38.99
N VAL A 54 -10.40 20.13 -37.75
CA VAL A 54 -9.03 19.64 -37.54
C VAL A 54 -8.99 18.15 -37.82
N ARG A 55 -8.15 17.71 -38.76
CA ARG A 55 -8.13 16.34 -39.29
C ARG A 55 -6.82 15.60 -39.06
N SER A 56 -5.79 16.27 -38.56
CA SER A 56 -4.47 15.67 -38.32
C SER A 56 -3.75 16.32 -37.15
N VAL A 57 -2.70 15.65 -36.70
CA VAL A 57 -1.79 16.19 -35.67
C VAL A 57 -1.06 17.44 -36.16
N ASP A 58 -0.74 17.52 -37.45
CA ASP A 58 -0.04 18.69 -38.02
C ASP A 58 -0.94 19.95 -37.99
N GLU A 59 -2.26 19.79 -38.14
CA GLU A 59 -3.21 20.89 -37.98
C GLU A 59 -3.37 21.32 -36.51
N LEU A 60 -3.29 20.37 -35.55
CA LEU A 60 -3.23 20.71 -34.11
C LEU A 60 -1.96 21.50 -33.77
N GLU A 61 -0.83 21.12 -34.37
CA GLU A 61 0.45 21.80 -34.22
C GLU A 61 0.39 23.22 -34.79
N ALA A 62 -0.13 23.38 -36.01
CA ALA A 62 -0.31 24.69 -36.64
C ALA A 62 -1.21 25.62 -35.80
N LEU A 63 -2.29 25.10 -35.22
CA LEU A 63 -3.14 25.85 -34.29
C LEU A 63 -2.36 26.32 -33.06
N ALA A 64 -1.59 25.43 -32.43
CA ALA A 64 -0.80 25.74 -31.24
C ALA A 64 0.28 26.80 -31.54
N GLN A 65 1.00 26.66 -32.66
CA GLN A 65 1.99 27.63 -33.14
C GLN A 65 1.35 29.00 -33.40
N THR A 66 0.23 29.04 -34.12
CA THR A 66 -0.48 30.29 -34.44
C THR A 66 -0.92 31.02 -33.17
N ILE A 67 -1.49 30.30 -32.19
CA ILE A 67 -1.90 30.88 -30.90
C ILE A 67 -0.69 31.44 -30.15
N ARG A 68 0.41 30.71 -30.08
CA ARG A 68 1.64 31.17 -29.40
C ARG A 68 2.15 32.45 -30.05
N ASP A 69 2.33 32.43 -31.37
CA ASP A 69 2.99 33.51 -32.11
C ASP A 69 2.14 34.77 -32.22
N ARG A 70 0.81 34.61 -32.29
CA ARG A 70 -0.12 35.74 -32.47
C ARG A 70 -0.69 36.28 -31.16
N LEU A 71 -0.85 35.44 -30.13
CA LEU A 71 -1.53 35.83 -28.90
C LEU A 71 -0.59 35.94 -27.68
N GLY A 72 0.65 35.45 -27.78
CA GLY A 72 1.71 35.72 -26.80
C GLY A 72 1.91 34.79 -25.59
N PRO A 73 1.16 33.69 -25.32
CA PRO A 73 1.57 32.73 -24.29
C PRO A 73 2.95 32.15 -24.58
N ARG A 74 3.74 31.88 -23.52
CA ARG A 74 5.08 31.28 -23.67
C ARG A 74 5.01 29.84 -24.20
N TRP A 75 3.99 29.09 -23.75
CA TRP A 75 3.69 27.74 -24.22
C TRP A 75 2.20 27.61 -24.55
N VAL A 76 1.86 26.75 -25.50
CA VAL A 76 0.47 26.43 -25.85
C VAL A 76 0.29 24.91 -25.96
N LEU A 77 -0.68 24.35 -25.24
CA LEU A 77 -1.11 22.96 -25.30
C LEU A 77 -2.51 22.87 -25.91
N VAL A 78 -2.60 22.54 -27.19
CA VAL A 78 -3.89 22.25 -27.84
C VAL A 78 -4.31 20.83 -27.49
N LYS A 79 -5.44 20.70 -26.80
CA LYS A 79 -5.97 19.43 -26.30
C LYS A 79 -6.71 18.70 -27.42
N GLY A 80 -6.27 17.49 -27.74
CA GLY A 80 -6.77 16.70 -28.86
C GLY A 80 -8.07 15.98 -28.61
N GLY A 81 -8.54 15.83 -27.36
CA GLY A 81 -9.63 14.91 -26.97
C GLY A 81 -10.98 15.00 -27.71
N HIS A 82 -11.18 15.95 -28.62
CA HIS A 82 -12.34 16.06 -29.52
C HIS A 82 -12.08 15.54 -30.93
N VAL A 83 -10.86 15.09 -31.21
CA VAL A 83 -10.38 14.59 -32.49
C VAL A 83 -9.78 13.21 -32.23
N PRO A 84 -10.60 12.15 -32.15
CA PRO A 84 -10.08 10.78 -32.16
C PRO A 84 -9.31 10.56 -33.46
N LEU A 85 -8.07 10.09 -33.37
CA LEU A 85 -7.17 9.88 -34.50
C LEU A 85 -6.86 8.39 -34.66
N ARG A 86 -6.69 7.91 -35.89
CA ARG A 86 -6.17 6.56 -36.17
C ARG A 86 -4.68 6.51 -35.86
N ALA A 87 -4.22 5.50 -35.14
CA ALA A 87 -2.82 5.36 -34.76
C ALA A 87 -1.88 5.15 -35.96
N ALA A 88 -2.34 4.52 -37.05
CA ALA A 88 -1.54 4.24 -38.23
C ALA A 88 -1.05 5.49 -38.96
N ASP A 89 -1.92 6.49 -39.11
CA ASP A 89 -1.69 7.63 -40.00
C ASP A 89 -1.91 8.99 -39.33
N MET A 90 -2.31 9.02 -38.05
CA MET A 90 -2.55 10.22 -37.26
C MET A 90 -3.61 11.14 -37.88
N THR A 91 -4.57 10.57 -38.62
CA THR A 91 -5.72 11.27 -39.19
C THR A 91 -7.01 11.02 -38.41
N ALA A 92 -7.97 11.93 -38.51
CA ALA A 92 -9.25 11.82 -37.81
C ALA A 92 -10.00 10.53 -38.15
N ALA A 93 -10.42 9.80 -37.11
CA ALA A 93 -11.25 8.62 -37.24
C ALA A 93 -12.69 9.00 -37.63
N ALA A 94 -13.38 8.12 -38.39
CA ALA A 94 -14.79 8.33 -38.70
C ALA A 94 -15.66 8.00 -37.48
N ALA A 95 -16.83 8.62 -37.36
CA ALA A 95 -17.79 8.30 -36.31
C ALA A 95 -18.18 6.80 -36.40
N GLY A 96 -17.92 6.04 -35.32
CA GLY A 96 -18.17 4.59 -35.26
C GLY A 96 -16.93 3.71 -35.39
N ASP A 97 -15.73 4.27 -35.56
CA ASP A 97 -14.49 3.48 -35.61
C ASP A 97 -13.95 3.05 -34.23
N GLU A 98 -14.56 3.50 -33.13
CA GLU A 98 -14.15 3.44 -31.71
C GLU A 98 -14.11 2.04 -31.05
N ASP A 99 -14.38 0.97 -31.81
CA ASP A 99 -14.36 -0.42 -31.30
C ASP A 99 -12.94 -0.89 -30.92
N GLU A 100 -12.83 -1.54 -29.75
CA GLU A 100 -11.55 -1.97 -29.14
C GLU A 100 -10.90 -3.19 -29.82
N ASP A 101 -11.59 -3.88 -30.73
CA ASP A 101 -11.19 -5.18 -31.30
C ASP A 101 -10.41 -5.10 -32.64
N LYS A 102 -9.89 -3.93 -33.03
CA LYS A 102 -9.11 -3.77 -34.27
C LYS A 102 -7.59 -3.90 -34.07
N ASP A 103 -6.87 -4.23 -35.14
CA ASP A 103 -5.41 -4.36 -35.16
C ASP A 103 -4.70 -3.12 -34.57
N ALA A 104 -3.46 -3.26 -34.08
CA ALA A 104 -2.72 -2.16 -33.43
C ALA A 104 -2.60 -0.88 -34.29
N ALA A 105 -2.68 -1.01 -35.62
CA ALA A 105 -2.71 0.09 -36.59
C ALA A 105 -4.05 0.87 -36.61
N ASP A 106 -5.15 0.19 -36.31
CA ASP A 106 -6.51 0.74 -36.34
C ASP A 106 -6.98 1.31 -35.00
N LYS A 107 -6.14 1.27 -33.96
CA LYS A 107 -6.45 1.83 -32.65
C LYS A 107 -6.68 3.33 -32.71
N ILE A 108 -7.69 3.80 -31.99
CA ILE A 108 -7.97 5.24 -31.88
C ILE A 108 -7.22 5.83 -30.70
N VAL A 109 -6.58 6.96 -30.95
CA VAL A 109 -5.74 7.69 -30.03
C VAL A 109 -6.17 9.13 -29.92
N VAL A 110 -5.84 9.74 -28.79
CA VAL A 110 -5.92 11.18 -28.58
C VAL A 110 -4.49 11.72 -28.55
N VAL A 111 -4.26 12.83 -29.24
CA VAL A 111 -2.96 13.50 -29.28
C VAL A 111 -3.11 14.94 -28.82
N ASP A 112 -2.51 15.26 -27.67
CA ASP A 112 -2.36 16.64 -27.21
C ASP A 112 -1.03 17.21 -27.75
N VAL A 113 -1.05 18.43 -28.30
CA VAL A 113 0.13 19.05 -28.91
C VAL A 113 0.56 20.27 -28.11
N LEU A 114 1.75 20.18 -27.52
CA LEU A 114 2.42 21.26 -26.80
C LEU A 114 3.45 21.93 -27.72
N VAL A 115 3.43 23.25 -27.76
CA VAL A 115 4.35 24.08 -28.53
C VAL A 115 5.04 25.09 -27.61
N GLY A 116 6.37 25.16 -27.69
CA GLY A 116 7.25 25.96 -26.83
C GLY A 116 7.80 27.24 -27.47
N PRO A 117 8.53 28.07 -26.70
CA PRO A 117 8.97 29.39 -27.12
C PRO A 117 10.05 29.37 -28.23
N GLU A 118 10.80 28.29 -28.38
CA GLU A 118 11.86 28.14 -29.39
C GLU A 118 11.40 27.30 -30.60
N GLY A 119 10.10 27.01 -30.69
CA GLY A 119 9.56 26.13 -31.72
C GLY A 119 9.56 24.65 -31.33
N GLU A 120 9.83 24.32 -30.07
CA GLU A 120 9.79 22.94 -29.61
C GLU A 120 8.37 22.40 -29.70
N VAL A 121 8.24 21.17 -30.21
CA VAL A 121 6.94 20.51 -30.32
C VAL A 121 6.98 19.21 -29.54
N VAL A 122 5.99 19.04 -28.66
CA VAL A 122 5.83 17.84 -27.85
C VAL A 122 4.42 17.28 -28.06
N LYS A 123 4.37 16.08 -28.62
CA LYS A 123 3.13 15.33 -28.88
C LYS A 123 2.93 14.34 -27.74
N VAL A 124 1.79 14.43 -27.04
CA VAL A 124 1.41 13.50 -25.96
C VAL A 124 0.27 12.63 -26.46
N GLN A 125 0.59 11.38 -26.75
CA GLN A 125 -0.37 10.40 -27.25
C GLN A 125 -0.90 9.54 -26.10
N SER A 126 -2.22 9.33 -26.09
CA SER A 126 -2.90 8.38 -25.20
C SER A 126 -3.96 7.59 -25.95
N PRO A 127 -4.32 6.37 -25.49
CA PRO A 127 -5.49 5.67 -26.01
C PRO A 127 -6.74 6.55 -25.88
N PHE A 128 -7.60 6.53 -26.89
CA PHE A 128 -8.96 7.04 -26.73
C PHE A 128 -9.74 6.14 -25.77
N GLN A 129 -10.56 6.75 -24.91
CA GLN A 129 -11.27 6.05 -23.85
C GLN A 129 -12.76 6.37 -23.98
N PRO A 130 -13.59 5.44 -24.47
CA PRO A 130 -15.04 5.64 -24.54
C PRO A 130 -15.59 5.77 -23.12
N SER A 131 -15.92 6.99 -22.71
CA SER A 131 -16.37 7.29 -21.34
C SER A 131 -17.25 8.52 -21.29
N THR A 132 -18.33 8.45 -20.51
CA THR A 132 -19.15 9.61 -20.13
C THR A 132 -18.54 10.39 -18.96
N SER A 133 -17.50 9.85 -18.31
CA SER A 133 -16.86 10.47 -17.14
C SER A 133 -15.74 11.43 -17.52
N THR A 134 -16.08 12.44 -18.32
CA THR A 134 -15.14 13.43 -18.87
C THR A 134 -15.37 14.85 -18.35
N HIS A 135 -16.27 15.02 -17.39
CA HIS A 135 -16.52 16.31 -16.76
C HIS A 135 -15.29 16.79 -15.99
N GLY A 136 -14.89 18.05 -16.20
CA GLY A 136 -13.77 18.65 -15.48
C GLY A 136 -12.37 18.20 -15.94
N THR A 137 -12.24 17.49 -17.07
CA THR A 137 -10.95 17.11 -17.67
C THR A 137 -10.03 18.30 -17.87
N GLY A 138 -10.54 19.40 -18.46
CA GLY A 138 -9.76 20.62 -18.68
C GLY A 138 -9.25 21.29 -17.40
N CYS A 139 -10.11 21.46 -16.40
CA CYS A 139 -9.74 22.03 -15.10
C CYS A 139 -8.71 21.15 -14.38
N SER A 140 -8.91 19.84 -14.41
CA SER A 140 -8.01 18.88 -13.77
C SER A 140 -6.65 18.83 -14.47
N LEU A 141 -6.62 18.90 -15.80
CA LEU A 141 -5.39 18.98 -16.59
C LEU A 141 -4.58 20.23 -16.22
N ALA A 142 -5.20 21.42 -16.29
CA ALA A 142 -4.52 22.68 -15.97
C ALA A 142 -4.04 22.73 -14.51
N SER A 143 -4.84 22.22 -13.57
CA SER A 143 -4.47 22.14 -12.15
C SER A 143 -3.31 21.15 -11.91
N ALA A 144 -3.34 19.99 -12.56
CA ALA A 144 -2.26 19.00 -12.47
C ALA A 144 -0.95 19.55 -13.06
N ILE A 145 -1.01 20.23 -14.23
CA ILE A 145 0.18 20.90 -14.80
C ILE A 145 0.72 21.93 -13.81
N SER A 146 -0.15 22.79 -13.27
CA SER A 146 0.25 23.81 -12.30
C SER A 146 0.92 23.21 -11.06
N ALA A 147 0.38 22.10 -10.53
CA ALA A 147 0.95 21.38 -9.40
C ALA A 147 2.33 20.76 -9.72
N HIS A 148 2.53 20.28 -10.94
CA HIS A 148 3.81 19.74 -11.40
C HIS A 148 4.87 20.84 -11.61
N LEU A 149 4.47 21.97 -12.20
CA LEU A 149 5.34 23.15 -12.34
C LEU A 149 5.74 23.70 -10.96
N ALA A 150 4.82 23.75 -9.99
CA ALA A 150 5.12 24.17 -8.63
C ALA A 150 6.11 23.25 -7.90
N LYS A 151 6.23 21.98 -8.32
CA LYS A 151 7.27 21.04 -7.86
C LYS A 151 8.63 21.23 -8.54
N GLY A 152 8.77 22.22 -9.43
CA GLY A 152 10.00 22.53 -10.14
C GLY A 152 10.22 21.71 -11.42
N GLN A 153 9.18 21.05 -11.95
CA GLN A 153 9.28 20.34 -13.23
C GLN A 153 9.27 21.30 -14.42
N ASP A 154 9.95 20.94 -15.50
CA ASP A 154 9.82 21.64 -16.79
C ASP A 154 8.43 21.43 -17.43
N VAL A 155 8.06 22.32 -18.37
CA VAL A 155 6.71 22.32 -18.98
C VAL A 155 6.41 21.01 -19.73
N PRO A 156 7.27 20.50 -20.63
CA PRO A 156 7.05 19.19 -21.25
C PRO A 156 6.82 18.04 -20.25
N THR A 157 7.61 17.97 -19.18
CA THR A 157 7.47 16.93 -18.14
C THR A 157 6.15 17.08 -17.38
N ALA A 158 5.81 18.30 -16.96
CA ALA A 158 4.57 18.59 -16.25
C ALA A 158 3.32 18.26 -17.09
N VAL A 159 3.34 18.60 -18.39
CA VAL A 159 2.25 18.30 -19.32
C VAL A 159 2.07 16.79 -19.50
N ARG A 160 3.16 16.04 -19.74
CA ARG A 160 3.07 14.57 -19.85
C ARG A 160 2.51 13.93 -18.59
N ALA A 161 2.93 14.38 -17.41
CA ALA A 161 2.45 13.85 -16.13
C ALA A 161 0.95 14.16 -15.94
N ALA A 162 0.51 15.37 -16.26
CA ALA A 162 -0.88 15.79 -16.16
C ALA A 162 -1.81 15.06 -17.14
N CYS A 163 -1.39 14.85 -18.40
CA CYS A 163 -2.15 14.06 -19.36
C CYS A 163 -2.35 12.62 -18.85
N ARG A 164 -1.30 12.01 -18.27
CA ARG A 164 -1.40 10.67 -17.65
C ARG A 164 -2.35 10.64 -16.44
N TYR A 165 -2.31 11.67 -15.60
CA TYR A 165 -3.23 11.82 -14.47
C TYR A 165 -4.69 11.86 -14.94
N VAL A 166 -5.01 12.71 -15.92
CA VAL A 166 -6.37 12.79 -16.47
C VAL A 166 -6.78 11.49 -17.14
N ALA A 167 -5.90 10.87 -17.92
CA ALA A 167 -6.19 9.60 -18.58
C ALA A 167 -6.50 8.48 -17.57
N ALA A 168 -5.76 8.41 -16.46
CA ALA A 168 -6.04 7.45 -15.39
C ALA A 168 -7.35 7.77 -14.65
N GLY A 169 -7.64 9.06 -14.42
CA GLY A 169 -8.89 9.52 -13.81
C GLY A 169 -10.13 9.18 -14.63
N ILE A 170 -10.04 9.24 -15.97
CA ILE A 170 -11.13 8.79 -16.88
C ILE A 170 -11.28 7.27 -16.79
N ARG A 171 -10.17 6.52 -16.91
CA ARG A 171 -10.17 5.05 -16.92
C ARG A 171 -10.78 4.44 -15.66
N THR A 172 -10.50 5.05 -14.52
CA THR A 172 -10.87 4.53 -13.19
C THR A 172 -12.08 5.24 -12.60
N ALA A 173 -12.82 6.01 -13.41
CA ALA A 173 -13.97 6.77 -12.97
C ALA A 173 -15.07 5.84 -12.41
N PRO A 174 -15.61 6.11 -11.21
CA PRO A 174 -16.64 5.27 -10.57
C PRO A 174 -18.03 5.37 -11.23
N ARG A 175 -18.17 6.10 -12.36
CA ARG A 175 -19.43 6.33 -13.10
C ARG A 175 -20.57 6.85 -12.22
N LEU A 176 -20.38 8.02 -11.61
CA LEU A 176 -21.38 8.66 -10.76
C LEU A 176 -22.37 9.50 -11.59
N GLY A 177 -23.68 9.32 -11.33
CA GLY A 177 -24.76 10.06 -11.97
C GLY A 177 -25.23 9.47 -13.31
N GLY A 178 -26.29 10.05 -13.89
CA GLY A 178 -26.91 9.58 -15.15
C GLY A 178 -26.47 10.32 -16.43
N GLY A 179 -25.51 11.26 -16.33
CA GLY A 179 -25.04 12.09 -17.44
C GLY A 179 -23.51 12.08 -17.56
N ASN A 180 -22.92 13.24 -17.91
CA ASN A 180 -21.46 13.38 -17.94
C ASN A 180 -20.90 13.40 -16.51
N GLY A 181 -20.30 12.28 -16.09
CA GLY A 181 -19.79 12.08 -14.73
C GLY A 181 -18.42 12.72 -14.50
N PRO A 182 -18.01 12.88 -13.22
CA PRO A 182 -16.68 13.35 -12.85
C PRO A 182 -15.60 12.28 -13.09
N LEU A 183 -14.35 12.73 -13.20
CA LEU A 183 -13.15 11.88 -13.17
C LEU A 183 -12.97 11.22 -11.79
N ASN A 184 -12.19 10.15 -11.69
CA ASN A 184 -11.63 9.70 -10.41
C ASN A 184 -10.33 10.45 -10.08
N HIS A 185 -10.39 11.49 -9.25
CA HIS A 185 -9.20 12.23 -8.80
C HIS A 185 -8.31 11.46 -7.82
N PHE A 186 -8.82 10.37 -7.23
CA PHE A 186 -8.17 9.58 -6.17
C PHE A 186 -7.56 8.27 -6.69
N HIS A 187 -7.43 8.12 -8.02
CA HIS A 187 -6.97 6.87 -8.65
C HIS A 187 -5.57 6.39 -8.24
N SER A 188 -4.77 7.26 -7.61
CA SER A 188 -3.42 6.98 -7.10
C SER A 188 -3.34 7.00 -5.58
N LEU A 189 -4.48 7.02 -4.90
CA LEU A 189 -4.57 7.01 -3.43
C LEU A 189 -5.24 5.72 -2.99
N TYR A 190 -4.68 5.09 -1.97
CA TYR A 190 -5.26 3.92 -1.31
C TYR A 190 -5.45 4.25 0.17
N ALA A 191 -6.54 3.77 0.74
CA ALA A 191 -6.80 3.86 2.17
C ALA A 191 -6.46 2.52 2.82
N LEU A 192 -5.87 2.58 4.02
CA LEU A 192 -5.71 1.40 4.86
C LEU A 192 -7.09 1.00 5.43
N PRO A 193 -7.35 -0.30 5.66
CA PRO A 193 -8.62 -0.77 6.22
C PRO A 193 -8.76 -0.53 7.74
N PHE A 194 -7.80 0.16 8.35
CA PHE A 194 -7.73 0.44 9.79
C PHE A 194 -7.19 1.84 10.05
N SER A 195 -7.50 2.38 11.24
CA SER A 195 -6.96 3.66 11.69
C SER A 195 -5.49 3.50 12.14
N PRO A 196 -4.63 4.52 11.93
CA PRO A 196 -3.24 4.46 12.42
C PRO A 196 -3.16 4.15 13.92
N GLY A 197 -2.40 3.13 14.30
CA GLY A 197 -2.27 2.67 15.69
C GLY A 197 -3.22 1.54 16.10
N TYR A 198 -4.04 1.05 15.17
CA TYR A 198 -5.04 -0.01 15.40
C TYR A 198 -4.88 -1.22 14.46
N PHE A 199 -3.71 -1.41 13.85
CA PHE A 199 -3.46 -2.57 12.99
C PHE A 199 -3.49 -3.91 13.76
N VAL A 200 -2.88 -4.00 14.94
CA VAL A 200 -2.86 -5.24 15.73
C VAL A 200 -4.28 -5.62 16.17
N GLU A 201 -5.07 -4.63 16.61
CA GLU A 201 -6.50 -4.82 16.89
C GLU A 201 -7.25 -5.30 15.64
N TYR A 202 -7.10 -4.58 14.54
CA TYR A 202 -7.67 -4.97 13.25
C TYR A 202 -7.30 -6.40 12.86
N LEU A 203 -6.02 -6.77 12.92
CA LEU A 203 -5.49 -8.08 12.57
C LEU A 203 -6.13 -9.18 13.41
N LEU A 204 -6.17 -8.99 14.73
CA LEU A 204 -6.72 -9.98 15.64
C LEU A 204 -8.24 -10.10 15.50
N GLU A 205 -8.95 -9.03 15.14
CA GLU A 205 -10.41 -9.03 14.94
C GLU A 205 -10.86 -9.57 13.58
N ARG A 206 -9.94 -9.83 12.65
CA ARG A 206 -10.33 -10.31 11.32
C ARG A 206 -11.05 -11.67 11.37
N PRO A 207 -12.12 -11.86 10.57
CA PRO A 207 -12.85 -13.13 10.52
C PRO A 207 -12.01 -14.36 10.13
N ASP A 208 -10.93 -14.18 9.35
CA ASP A 208 -10.02 -15.24 8.94
C ASP A 208 -8.89 -15.52 9.95
N VAL A 209 -8.66 -14.63 10.92
CA VAL A 209 -7.68 -14.77 12.00
C VAL A 209 -8.31 -15.28 13.29
N GLN A 210 -9.52 -14.81 13.62
CA GLN A 210 -10.23 -15.14 14.87
C GLN A 210 -10.31 -16.64 15.20
N PRO A 211 -10.63 -17.55 14.25
CA PRO A 211 -10.72 -18.98 14.57
C PRO A 211 -9.38 -19.57 15.05
N VAL A 212 -8.30 -19.31 14.31
CA VAL A 212 -6.96 -19.85 14.65
C VAL A 212 -6.41 -19.17 15.90
N TRP A 213 -6.66 -17.87 16.08
CA TRP A 213 -6.22 -17.14 17.27
C TRP A 213 -6.92 -17.64 18.53
N LYS A 214 -8.23 -17.92 18.45
CA LYS A 214 -8.99 -18.47 19.57
C LYS A 214 -8.52 -19.87 19.95
N GLU A 215 -8.30 -20.73 18.96
CA GLU A 215 -7.76 -22.08 19.15
C GLU A 215 -6.40 -22.04 19.82
N PHE A 216 -5.53 -21.12 19.38
CA PHE A 216 -4.26 -20.86 20.01
C PHE A 216 -4.45 -20.42 21.48
N VAL A 217 -5.07 -19.27 21.74
CA VAL A 217 -5.17 -18.75 23.11
C VAL A 217 -5.89 -19.70 24.09
N HIS A 218 -6.84 -20.53 23.64
CA HIS A 218 -7.61 -21.47 24.46
C HIS A 218 -7.22 -22.94 24.25
N HIS A 219 -6.02 -23.21 23.75
CA HIS A 219 -5.59 -24.56 23.43
C HIS A 219 -5.69 -25.49 24.66
N PRO A 220 -6.06 -26.78 24.52
CA PRO A 220 -6.20 -27.69 25.67
C PRO A 220 -4.96 -27.78 26.56
N PHE A 221 -3.75 -27.68 25.99
CA PHE A 221 -2.49 -27.61 26.75
C PHE A 221 -2.45 -26.39 27.67
N VAL A 222 -2.81 -25.21 27.14
CA VAL A 222 -2.89 -23.94 27.88
C VAL A 222 -3.96 -24.00 28.97
N MET A 223 -5.13 -24.54 28.66
CA MET A 223 -6.19 -24.71 29.65
C MET A 223 -5.79 -25.65 30.78
N ALA A 224 -5.02 -26.70 30.46
CA ALA A 224 -4.46 -27.65 31.42
C ALA A 224 -3.33 -27.05 32.28
N LEU A 225 -2.55 -26.10 31.74
CA LEU A 225 -1.62 -25.28 32.53
C LEU A 225 -2.38 -24.43 33.55
N GLY A 226 -3.44 -23.75 33.09
CA GLY A 226 -4.22 -22.84 33.92
C GLY A 226 -4.91 -23.51 35.10
N ASN A 227 -5.54 -24.68 34.88
CA ASN A 227 -6.24 -25.41 35.93
C ASN A 227 -5.34 -26.36 36.74
N GLY A 228 -4.03 -26.42 36.43
CA GLY A 228 -3.03 -27.24 37.12
C GLY A 228 -3.10 -28.74 36.79
N THR A 229 -3.85 -29.17 35.76
CA THR A 229 -4.02 -30.59 35.43
C THR A 229 -3.09 -31.12 34.34
N LEU A 230 -2.26 -30.26 33.74
CA LEU A 230 -1.32 -30.71 32.69
C LEU A 230 -0.39 -31.81 33.23
N PRO A 231 -0.16 -32.91 32.49
CA PRO A 231 0.82 -33.91 32.90
C PRO A 231 2.22 -33.30 33.02
N LEU A 232 2.91 -33.59 34.12
CA LEU A 232 4.23 -32.98 34.40
C LEU A 232 5.27 -33.31 33.31
N GLU A 233 5.23 -34.53 32.75
CA GLU A 233 6.13 -34.91 31.66
C GLU A 233 5.86 -34.13 30.36
N SER A 234 4.61 -33.76 30.10
CA SER A 234 4.25 -32.88 28.98
C SER A 234 4.85 -31.48 29.17
N PHE A 235 4.79 -30.95 30.40
CA PHE A 235 5.39 -29.65 30.71
C PHE A 235 6.93 -29.67 30.60
N LYS A 236 7.58 -30.72 31.11
CA LYS A 236 9.04 -30.90 30.99
C LYS A 236 9.46 -30.96 29.52
N GLY A 237 8.78 -31.77 28.72
CA GLY A 237 9.05 -31.87 27.29
C GLY A 237 8.87 -30.53 26.56
N TYR A 238 7.79 -29.81 26.89
CA TYR A 238 7.52 -28.48 26.36
C TYR A 238 8.66 -27.49 26.67
N ILE A 239 9.06 -27.34 27.93
CA ILE A 239 10.12 -26.38 28.32
C ILE A 239 11.46 -26.70 27.65
N ILE A 240 11.80 -27.99 27.48
CA ILE A 240 13.02 -28.40 26.76
C ILE A 240 12.95 -27.95 25.30
N GLN A 241 11.82 -28.20 24.63
CA GLN A 241 11.65 -27.79 23.23
C GLN A 241 11.60 -26.27 23.09
N ASP A 242 11.00 -25.58 24.05
CA ASP A 242 10.90 -24.12 24.07
C ASP A 242 12.29 -23.47 24.23
N TYR A 243 13.18 -24.06 25.04
CA TYR A 243 14.58 -23.63 25.10
C TYR A 243 15.27 -23.72 23.72
N LEU A 244 15.07 -24.83 22.99
CA LEU A 244 15.63 -25.00 21.65
C LEU A 244 14.99 -24.04 20.62
N PHE A 245 13.69 -23.78 20.76
CA PHE A 245 12.96 -22.79 19.98
C PHE A 245 13.55 -21.39 20.18
N LEU A 246 13.77 -20.98 21.42
CA LEU A 246 14.32 -19.67 21.78
C LEU A 246 15.73 -19.43 21.19
N VAL A 247 16.56 -20.47 21.03
CA VAL A 247 17.84 -20.36 20.30
C VAL A 247 17.62 -19.89 18.86
N GLN A 248 16.64 -20.47 18.16
CA GLN A 248 16.32 -20.07 16.79
C GLN A 248 15.61 -18.71 16.75
N PHE A 249 14.78 -18.41 17.75
CA PHE A 249 14.11 -17.12 17.89
C PHE A 249 15.11 -15.98 18.13
N ALA A 250 16.19 -16.22 18.89
CA ALA A 250 17.31 -15.30 19.03
C ALA A 250 18.03 -15.06 17.69
N ARG A 251 18.20 -16.09 16.85
CA ARG A 251 18.74 -15.95 15.49
C ARG A 251 17.80 -15.13 14.60
N ALA A 252 16.49 -15.36 14.67
CA ALA A 252 15.51 -14.59 13.91
C ALA A 252 15.49 -13.11 14.32
N ASN A 253 15.58 -12.80 15.62
CA ASN A 253 15.70 -11.42 16.09
C ASN A 253 17.05 -10.78 15.73
N SER A 254 18.14 -11.56 15.68
CA SER A 254 19.42 -11.09 15.15
C SER A 254 19.34 -10.78 13.64
N LEU A 255 18.56 -11.58 12.88
CA LEU A 255 18.26 -11.31 11.47
C LEU A 255 17.41 -10.04 11.31
N ALA A 256 16.49 -9.77 12.23
CA ALA A 256 15.76 -8.50 12.29
C ALA A 256 16.71 -7.31 12.48
N ALA A 257 17.71 -7.44 13.37
CA ALA A 257 18.76 -6.44 13.54
C ALA A 257 19.56 -6.23 12.23
N TYR A 258 19.96 -7.31 11.56
CA TYR A 258 20.66 -7.24 10.27
C TYR A 258 19.85 -6.53 9.18
N LYS A 259 18.53 -6.75 9.13
CA LYS A 259 17.63 -6.11 8.17
C LYS A 259 17.28 -4.66 8.49
N ALA A 260 17.52 -4.20 9.70
CA ALA A 260 17.19 -2.85 10.10
C ALA A 260 18.05 -1.80 9.36
N LYS A 261 17.44 -0.66 9.02
CA LYS A 261 18.08 0.43 8.24
C LYS A 261 18.65 1.55 9.12
N ASN A 262 18.51 1.47 10.44
CA ASN A 262 18.94 2.51 11.37
C ASN A 262 19.37 1.89 12.71
N ILE A 263 20.23 2.60 13.44
CA ILE A 263 20.84 2.10 14.67
C ILE A 263 19.82 1.89 15.80
N THR A 264 18.75 2.71 15.86
CA THR A 264 17.70 2.57 16.87
C THR A 264 16.99 1.23 16.75
N ASP A 265 16.66 0.80 15.54
CA ASP A 265 16.01 -0.50 15.30
C ASP A 265 16.97 -1.67 15.51
N ILE A 266 18.26 -1.53 15.16
CA ILE A 266 19.30 -2.53 15.47
C ILE A 266 19.40 -2.75 16.98
N GLN A 267 19.48 -1.66 17.75
CA GLN A 267 19.61 -1.73 19.21
C GLN A 267 18.38 -2.41 19.83
N ARG A 268 17.17 -2.08 19.39
CA ARG A 268 15.93 -2.72 19.86
C ARG A 268 15.91 -4.23 19.61
N SER A 269 16.33 -4.67 18.42
CA SER A 269 16.44 -6.11 18.13
C SER A 269 17.46 -6.80 19.04
N ASN A 270 18.58 -6.14 19.35
CA ASN A 270 19.57 -6.68 20.31
C ASN A 270 19.02 -6.74 21.74
N GLU A 271 18.22 -5.75 22.16
CA GLU A 271 17.55 -5.77 23.47
C GLU A 271 16.63 -7.00 23.57
N ILE A 272 15.84 -7.31 22.52
CA ILE A 272 14.99 -8.51 22.45
C ILE A 272 15.83 -9.79 22.57
N VAL A 273 16.96 -9.90 21.87
CA VAL A 273 17.86 -11.05 22.02
C VAL A 273 18.35 -11.19 23.46
N GLY A 274 18.66 -10.07 24.13
CA GLY A 274 19.01 -10.06 25.55
C GLY A 274 17.87 -10.54 26.46
N HIS A 275 16.60 -10.22 26.15
CA HIS A 275 15.43 -10.75 26.86
C HIS A 275 15.31 -12.26 26.67
N ILE A 276 15.45 -12.75 25.44
CA ILE A 276 15.42 -14.19 25.12
C ILE A 276 16.47 -14.96 25.94
N VAL A 277 17.70 -14.44 26.03
CA VAL A 277 18.76 -15.09 26.82
C VAL A 277 18.38 -15.21 28.30
N ARG A 278 17.75 -14.18 28.89
CA ARG A 278 17.28 -14.23 30.28
C ARG A 278 16.14 -15.24 30.47
N GLU A 279 15.24 -15.35 29.50
CA GLU A 279 14.16 -16.35 29.53
C GLU A 279 14.72 -17.78 29.45
N MET A 280 15.73 -18.00 28.60
CA MET A 280 16.43 -19.29 28.52
C MET A 280 17.05 -19.70 29.87
N ASP A 281 17.59 -18.76 30.65
CA ASP A 281 18.10 -19.03 32.00
C ASP A 281 17.00 -19.48 32.96
N LEU A 282 15.78 -18.94 32.84
CA LEU A 282 14.62 -19.37 33.62
C LEU A 282 14.26 -20.83 33.28
N HIS A 283 14.24 -21.19 32.00
CA HIS A 283 13.96 -22.56 31.56
C HIS A 283 14.99 -23.55 32.08
N ILE A 284 16.28 -23.20 32.04
CA ILE A 284 17.35 -24.00 32.65
C ILE A 284 17.08 -24.22 34.14
N ASN A 285 16.65 -23.19 34.86
CA ASN A 285 16.36 -23.29 36.30
C ASN A 285 15.12 -24.15 36.59
N TYR A 286 14.06 -24.07 35.77
CA TYR A 286 12.91 -24.98 35.86
C TYR A 286 13.34 -26.44 35.65
N CYS A 287 14.09 -26.71 34.58
CA CYS A 287 14.60 -28.03 34.26
C CYS A 287 15.50 -28.60 35.38
N LYS A 288 16.35 -27.78 36.01
CA LYS A 288 17.14 -28.19 37.19
C LYS A 288 16.24 -28.63 38.35
N GLY A 289 15.13 -27.93 38.59
CA GLY A 289 14.13 -28.33 39.59
C GLY A 289 13.50 -29.70 39.33
N PHE A 290 13.52 -30.15 38.06
CA PHE A 290 13.06 -31.47 37.62
C PHE A 290 14.16 -32.52 37.50
N GLY A 291 15.41 -32.18 37.86
CA GLY A 291 16.56 -33.07 37.74
C GLY A 291 17.13 -33.20 36.32
N ILE A 292 16.79 -32.27 35.41
CA ILE A 292 17.28 -32.22 34.03
C ILE A 292 18.44 -31.21 33.94
N SER A 293 19.61 -31.65 33.50
CA SER A 293 20.78 -30.79 33.32
C SER A 293 20.72 -29.98 32.02
N GLU A 294 21.46 -28.87 31.97
CA GLU A 294 21.59 -28.05 30.75
C GLU A 294 22.20 -28.85 29.58
N GLN A 295 23.14 -29.75 29.88
CA GLN A 295 23.74 -30.61 28.87
C GLN A 295 22.70 -31.57 28.24
N GLU A 296 21.76 -32.08 29.03
CA GLU A 296 20.66 -32.91 28.52
C GLU A 296 19.70 -32.10 27.65
N ILE A 297 19.36 -30.86 28.03
CA ILE A 297 18.55 -29.95 27.20
C ILE A 297 19.22 -29.74 25.84
N GLN A 298 20.50 -29.36 25.84
CA GLN A 298 21.26 -29.06 24.61
C GLN A 298 21.48 -30.29 23.72
N ALA A 299 21.53 -31.49 24.31
CA ALA A 299 21.64 -32.75 23.56
C ALA A 299 20.28 -33.25 23.01
N THR A 300 19.17 -32.66 23.44
CA THR A 300 17.83 -33.06 22.97
C THR A 300 17.61 -32.59 21.54
N PRO A 301 17.13 -33.45 20.62
CA PRO A 301 16.82 -33.03 19.25
C PRO A 301 15.58 -32.11 19.21
N GLU A 302 15.58 -31.14 18.30
CA GLU A 302 14.39 -30.38 17.93
C GLU A 302 13.31 -31.37 17.42
N LEU A 303 12.11 -31.33 17.99
CA LEU A 303 10.97 -32.07 17.47
C LEU A 303 10.46 -31.43 16.17
N GLN A 304 9.64 -32.18 15.42
CA GLN A 304 9.18 -31.75 14.09
C GLN A 304 8.45 -30.41 14.12
N ALA A 305 7.55 -30.16 15.09
CA ALA A 305 6.83 -28.89 15.17
C ALA A 305 7.76 -27.72 15.53
N CYS A 306 8.69 -27.91 16.49
CA CYS A 306 9.73 -26.93 16.81
C CYS A 306 10.58 -26.58 15.57
N THR A 307 11.02 -27.60 14.83
CA THR A 307 11.78 -27.40 13.59
C THR A 307 10.94 -26.66 12.56
N ALA A 308 9.72 -27.12 12.27
CA ALA A 308 8.85 -26.51 11.26
C ALA A 308 8.57 -25.03 11.57
N TYR A 309 8.27 -24.70 12.81
CA TYR A 309 7.99 -23.32 13.20
C TYR A 309 9.23 -22.43 13.07
N THR A 310 10.34 -22.83 13.68
CA THR A 310 11.56 -22.01 13.67
C THR A 310 12.13 -21.83 12.26
N ARG A 311 12.05 -22.86 11.40
CA ARG A 311 12.44 -22.75 9.99
C ARG A 311 11.48 -21.88 9.19
N TYR A 312 10.18 -21.93 9.46
CA TYR A 312 9.23 -21.02 8.82
C TYR A 312 9.55 -19.55 9.14
N VAL A 313 9.78 -19.21 10.42
CA VAL A 313 10.12 -17.83 10.82
C VAL A 313 11.41 -17.36 10.16
N LEU A 314 12.44 -18.20 10.13
CA LEU A 314 13.71 -17.87 9.50
C LEU A 314 13.58 -17.77 7.98
N ASP A 315 12.78 -18.61 7.33
CA ASP A 315 12.53 -18.58 5.89
C ASP A 315 11.82 -17.29 5.48
N ILE A 316 10.74 -16.91 6.17
CA ILE A 316 10.11 -15.59 6.01
C ILE A 316 11.14 -14.49 6.24
N GLY A 317 11.92 -14.61 7.31
CA GLY A 317 13.00 -13.67 7.62
C GLY A 317 14.06 -13.53 6.54
N GLN A 318 14.34 -14.57 5.75
CA GLN A 318 15.33 -14.50 4.67
C GLN A 318 14.73 -14.05 3.35
N SER A 319 13.54 -14.56 3.02
CA SER A 319 12.88 -14.36 1.73
C SER A 319 12.08 -13.05 1.63
N GLU A 320 11.59 -12.52 2.75
CA GLU A 320 10.71 -11.35 2.80
C GLU A 320 11.39 -10.12 3.43
N ASP A 321 10.61 -9.05 3.67
CA ASP A 321 11.10 -7.83 4.33
C ASP A 321 11.10 -7.94 5.88
N LEU A 322 11.59 -6.89 6.54
CA LEU A 322 11.65 -6.82 8.01
C LEU A 322 10.27 -6.87 8.66
N LEU A 323 9.23 -6.30 8.02
CA LEU A 323 7.89 -6.29 8.58
C LEU A 323 7.27 -7.69 8.54
N ALA A 324 7.46 -8.43 7.44
CA ALA A 324 7.05 -9.83 7.35
C ALA A 324 7.71 -10.70 8.41
N LEU A 325 9.00 -10.51 8.67
CA LEU A 325 9.70 -11.18 9.78
C LEU A 325 9.06 -10.84 11.13
N GLN A 326 8.80 -9.56 11.40
CA GLN A 326 8.13 -9.14 12.64
C GLN A 326 6.73 -9.75 12.77
N ILE A 327 5.99 -9.87 11.68
CA ILE A 327 4.67 -10.51 11.66
C ILE A 327 4.78 -12.03 11.86
N ALA A 328 5.81 -12.70 11.37
CA ALA A 328 6.06 -14.12 11.64
C ALA A 328 6.45 -14.39 13.11
N LEU A 329 7.10 -13.41 13.77
CA LEU A 329 7.45 -13.46 15.19
C LEU A 329 6.27 -13.07 16.11
N ALA A 330 5.27 -12.34 15.59
CA ALA A 330 4.19 -11.77 16.38
C ALA A 330 3.27 -12.78 17.07
N PRO A 331 2.93 -13.97 16.51
CA PRO A 331 2.11 -14.97 17.19
C PRO A 331 2.68 -15.36 18.56
N CYS A 332 3.99 -15.56 18.67
CA CYS A 332 4.66 -15.83 19.94
C CYS A 332 4.53 -14.66 20.90
N LEU A 333 5.00 -13.47 20.50
CA LEU A 333 5.00 -12.30 21.38
C LEU A 333 3.59 -11.94 21.88
N LEU A 334 2.65 -11.73 20.95
CA LEU A 334 1.28 -11.33 21.27
C LEU A 334 0.51 -12.46 21.93
N GLY A 335 0.77 -13.70 21.51
CA GLY A 335 0.06 -14.90 21.93
C GLY A 335 0.25 -15.23 23.38
N TYR A 336 1.50 -15.31 23.81
CA TYR A 336 1.82 -15.62 25.20
C TYR A 336 1.31 -14.55 26.17
N GLY A 337 1.32 -13.27 25.75
CA GLY A 337 0.69 -12.19 26.49
C GLY A 337 -0.84 -12.34 26.58
N ALA A 338 -1.49 -12.70 25.47
CA ALA A 338 -2.93 -12.95 25.43
C ALA A 338 -3.34 -14.20 26.24
N VAL A 339 -2.53 -15.26 26.21
CA VAL A 339 -2.69 -16.48 27.01
C VAL A 339 -2.63 -16.13 28.50
N ALA A 340 -1.62 -15.38 28.92
CA ALA A 340 -1.48 -14.97 30.32
C ALA A 340 -2.69 -14.15 30.79
N GLN A 341 -3.14 -13.18 30.00
CA GLN A 341 -4.33 -12.37 30.30
C GLN A 341 -5.61 -13.23 30.36
N MET A 342 -5.79 -14.14 29.39
CA MET A 342 -6.93 -15.06 29.35
C MET A 342 -6.95 -15.94 30.60
N LEU A 343 -5.84 -16.60 30.93
CA LEU A 343 -5.73 -17.47 32.10
C LEU A 343 -5.93 -16.70 33.40
N ALA A 344 -5.38 -15.49 33.51
CA ALA A 344 -5.58 -14.63 34.66
C ALA A 344 -7.07 -14.30 34.89
N ALA A 345 -7.86 -14.16 33.83
CA ALA A 345 -9.30 -13.88 33.90
C ALA A 345 -10.19 -15.15 33.98
N HIS A 346 -9.68 -16.31 33.56
CA HIS A 346 -10.51 -17.52 33.40
C HIS A 346 -10.91 -18.14 34.77
N PRO A 347 -12.19 -18.51 34.99
CA PRO A 347 -12.67 -18.95 36.30
C PRO A 347 -12.08 -20.29 36.76
N ALA A 348 -11.73 -21.18 35.83
CA ALA A 348 -11.14 -22.49 36.15
C ALA A 348 -9.63 -22.44 36.48
N THR A 349 -9.00 -21.26 36.40
CA THR A 349 -7.56 -21.13 36.65
C THR A 349 -7.28 -21.24 38.15
N VAL A 350 -6.35 -22.12 38.52
CA VAL A 350 -5.84 -22.27 39.88
C VAL A 350 -4.65 -21.32 40.04
N ARG A 351 -4.85 -20.23 40.79
CA ARG A 351 -3.92 -19.09 40.96
C ARG A 351 -3.17 -19.16 42.29
N ASP A 352 -2.68 -20.35 42.62
CA ASP A 352 -1.99 -20.62 43.87
C ASP A 352 -0.80 -21.52 43.56
N GLN A 353 0.39 -21.11 44.00
CA GLN A 353 1.65 -21.77 43.62
C GLN A 353 1.78 -23.17 44.23
N GLN A 354 1.12 -23.41 45.37
CA GLN A 354 1.11 -24.70 46.04
C GLN A 354 0.11 -25.67 45.40
N ALA A 355 -0.99 -25.16 44.85
CA ALA A 355 -2.01 -25.94 44.16
C ALA A 355 -1.80 -26.07 42.65
N ASN A 356 -1.02 -25.18 42.03
CA ASN A 356 -0.67 -25.20 40.61
C ASN A 356 0.83 -24.95 40.40
N THR A 357 1.56 -26.04 40.14
CA THR A 357 3.00 -26.02 39.85
C THR A 357 3.37 -25.12 38.67
N TYR A 358 2.44 -24.85 37.74
CA TYR A 358 2.68 -24.06 36.53
C TYR A 358 2.37 -22.58 36.69
N TRP A 359 1.77 -22.16 37.81
CA TRP A 359 1.41 -20.77 38.06
C TRP A 359 2.59 -19.78 37.88
N PRO A 360 3.82 -20.06 38.34
CA PRO A 360 4.96 -19.14 38.19
C PRO A 360 5.34 -18.88 36.73
N TRP A 361 5.14 -19.89 35.88
CA TRP A 361 5.36 -19.76 34.44
C TRP A 361 4.32 -18.80 33.84
N ILE A 362 3.04 -18.95 34.21
CA ILE A 362 1.96 -18.07 33.76
C ILE A 362 2.18 -16.61 34.22
N GLU A 363 2.63 -16.41 35.46
CA GLU A 363 2.92 -15.07 36.00
C GLU A 363 4.01 -14.34 35.22
N THR A 364 4.98 -15.06 34.67
CA THR A 364 6.08 -14.48 33.86
C THR A 364 5.53 -13.72 32.65
N TYR A 365 4.58 -14.31 31.91
CA TYR A 365 4.01 -13.69 30.72
C TYR A 365 2.94 -12.63 31.03
N GLY A 366 2.45 -12.58 32.28
CA GLY A 366 1.59 -11.52 32.80
C GLY A 366 2.35 -10.36 33.43
N ALA A 367 3.67 -10.47 33.59
CA ALA A 367 4.49 -9.48 34.29
C ALA A 367 4.70 -8.20 33.46
N ALA A 368 5.02 -7.11 34.16
CA ALA A 368 5.10 -5.77 33.57
C ALA A 368 6.15 -5.65 32.45
N ASP A 369 7.24 -6.40 32.55
CA ASP A 369 8.29 -6.45 31.53
C ASP A 369 7.83 -7.14 30.25
N TYR A 370 7.09 -8.25 30.36
CA TYR A 370 6.51 -8.92 29.19
C TYR A 370 5.41 -8.07 28.54
N VAL A 371 4.54 -7.44 29.33
CA VAL A 371 3.52 -6.51 28.82
C VAL A 371 4.15 -5.33 28.08
N GLU A 372 5.25 -4.78 28.58
CA GLU A 372 6.00 -3.74 27.88
C GLU A 372 6.65 -4.26 26.59
N ALA A 373 7.17 -5.50 26.58
CA ALA A 373 7.70 -6.12 25.36
C ALA A 373 6.62 -6.28 24.28
N VAL A 374 5.41 -6.73 24.66
CA VAL A 374 4.24 -6.81 23.76
C VAL A 374 3.92 -5.42 23.20
N ARG A 375 3.84 -4.40 24.06
CA ARG A 375 3.55 -3.02 23.64
C ARG A 375 4.58 -2.49 22.65
N LEU A 376 5.88 -2.67 22.93
CA LEU A 376 6.97 -2.23 22.05
C LEU A 376 6.97 -2.98 20.71
N GLY A 377 6.70 -4.29 20.72
CA GLY A 377 6.56 -5.08 19.50
C GLY A 377 5.39 -4.62 18.64
N SER A 378 4.22 -4.40 19.26
CA SER A 378 3.05 -3.84 18.60
C SER A 378 3.33 -2.47 17.98
N ASP A 379 3.92 -1.53 18.74
CA ASP A 379 4.26 -0.19 18.25
C ASP A 379 5.16 -0.21 17.00
N LEU A 380 6.10 -1.17 16.94
CA LEU A 380 6.98 -1.32 15.78
C LEU A 380 6.21 -1.77 14.53
N ILE A 381 5.29 -2.72 14.70
CA ILE A 381 4.42 -3.19 13.63
C ILE A 381 3.50 -2.05 13.18
N GLU A 382 2.81 -1.39 14.12
CA GLU A 382 1.94 -0.23 13.88
C GLU A 382 2.65 0.89 13.13
N LYS A 383 3.92 1.13 13.45
CA LYS A 383 4.69 2.16 12.77
C LYS A 383 4.92 1.81 11.30
N ARG A 384 5.34 0.58 11.00
CA ARG A 384 5.78 0.14 9.67
C ARG A 384 4.63 -0.19 8.74
N ILE A 385 3.52 -0.71 9.26
CA ILE A 385 2.37 -1.13 8.46
C ILE A 385 1.70 0.03 7.70
N ARG A 386 1.92 1.28 8.16
CA ARG A 386 1.36 2.50 7.55
C ARG A 386 1.84 2.75 6.11
N ASP A 387 3.01 2.24 5.77
CA ASP A 387 3.61 2.43 4.44
C ASP A 387 3.27 1.27 3.48
N CYS A 388 2.42 0.32 3.91
CA CYS A 388 2.05 -0.85 3.12
C CYS A 388 0.82 -0.59 2.24
N SER A 389 0.77 -1.27 1.09
CA SER A 389 -0.44 -1.34 0.29
C SER A 389 -1.47 -2.27 0.95
N PRO A 390 -2.77 -2.11 0.65
CA PRO A 390 -3.80 -3.07 1.09
C PRO A 390 -3.49 -4.51 0.70
N ALA A 391 -2.94 -4.74 -0.50
CA ALA A 391 -2.53 -6.07 -0.96
C ALA A 391 -1.42 -6.67 -0.08
N ARG A 392 -0.44 -5.86 0.34
CA ARG A 392 0.63 -6.32 1.23
C ARG A 392 0.09 -6.67 2.61
N ILE A 393 -0.92 -5.96 3.12
CA ILE A 393 -1.58 -6.31 4.39
C ILE A 393 -2.18 -7.73 4.32
N GLU A 394 -2.84 -8.09 3.22
CA GLU A 394 -3.41 -9.43 3.05
C GLU A 394 -2.34 -10.53 3.02
N GLU A 395 -1.15 -10.25 2.49
CA GLU A 395 -0.01 -11.19 2.55
C GLU A 395 0.50 -11.36 3.99
N LEU A 396 0.67 -10.26 4.72
CA LEU A 396 1.13 -10.27 6.12
C LEU A 396 0.13 -11.01 7.03
N VAL A 397 -1.18 -10.83 6.82
CA VAL A 397 -2.21 -11.59 7.55
C VAL A 397 -2.04 -13.10 7.35
N LYS A 398 -1.73 -13.56 6.14
CA LYS A 398 -1.49 -14.99 5.88
C LYS A 398 -0.26 -15.51 6.62
N ILE A 399 0.79 -14.69 6.71
CA ILE A 399 2.00 -15.03 7.49
C ILE A 399 1.65 -15.18 8.97
N PHE A 400 0.89 -14.23 9.52
CA PHE A 400 0.43 -14.29 10.91
C PHE A 400 -0.42 -15.55 11.19
N ILE A 401 -1.40 -15.84 10.33
CA ILE A 401 -2.24 -17.04 10.44
C ILE A 401 -1.37 -18.30 10.42
N HIS A 402 -0.40 -18.38 9.51
CA HIS A 402 0.47 -19.55 9.42
C HIS A 402 1.36 -19.71 10.67
N GLY A 403 1.97 -18.62 11.15
CA GLY A 403 2.73 -18.64 12.40
C GLY A 403 1.87 -19.04 13.61
N THR A 404 0.62 -18.58 13.68
CA THR A 404 -0.33 -18.97 14.74
C THR A 404 -0.68 -20.47 14.69
N ARG A 405 -0.79 -21.07 13.50
CA ARG A 405 -0.96 -22.54 13.36
C ARG A 405 0.27 -23.30 13.84
N MET A 406 1.46 -22.76 13.61
CA MET A 406 2.70 -23.39 14.06
C MET A 406 2.83 -23.36 15.58
N GLU A 407 2.37 -22.29 16.24
CA GLU A 407 2.23 -22.23 17.69
C GLU A 407 1.27 -23.32 18.24
N ILE A 408 0.11 -23.50 17.61
CA ILE A 408 -0.82 -24.59 17.99
C ILE A 408 -0.11 -25.94 17.88
N GLY A 409 0.54 -26.21 16.74
CA GLY A 409 1.30 -27.43 16.52
C GLY A 409 2.45 -27.61 17.52
N PHE A 410 2.99 -26.53 18.06
CA PHE A 410 4.02 -26.57 19.11
C PHE A 410 3.46 -27.15 20.42
N TRP A 411 2.27 -26.74 20.84
CA TRP A 411 1.63 -27.34 22.01
C TRP A 411 1.10 -28.75 21.78
N GLU A 412 0.68 -29.08 20.55
CA GLU A 412 0.21 -30.42 20.18
C GLU A 412 1.30 -31.50 20.23
N MET A 413 2.58 -31.11 20.35
CA MET A 413 3.68 -32.06 20.58
C MET A 413 3.49 -32.88 21.85
N PHE A 414 2.73 -32.37 22.82
CA PHE A 414 2.59 -32.99 24.13
C PHE A 414 1.11 -33.19 24.51
N PRO A 415 0.74 -34.33 25.11
CA PRO A 415 -0.63 -34.58 25.52
C PRO A 415 -1.04 -33.65 26.66
N SER A 416 -2.29 -33.15 26.60
CA SER A 416 -2.87 -32.26 27.61
C SER A 416 -3.62 -33.00 28.73
N LYS A 417 -3.76 -34.34 28.63
CA LYS A 417 -4.45 -35.22 29.57
C LYS A 417 -3.76 -36.57 29.68
#